data_AF-A0ABD3EYA9-F1
#
_entry.id   AF-A0ABD3EYA9-F1
#
_cell.length_a   1.000
_cell.length_b   1.000
_cell.length_c   1.000
_cell.angle_alpha   90.00
_cell.angle_beta   90.00
_cell.angle_gamma   90.00
#
_symmetry.space_group_name_H-M   'P 1'
#
loop_
_entity.id
_entity.type
_entity.pdbx_description
1 polymer ?
#
loop_
_entity_poly.entity_id
_entity_poly.type
_entity_poly.pdbx_seq_one_letter_code
_entity_poly.pdbx_strand_id
1 'polypeptide(L)'
;MVDGVVLVYEDEEAVEPVSRVGAMGEYYKDLFEIKRIINYGPIKLLEARFTLHTRLGSERELMAQKPVLHRGFYNVRMVDTHIYHSARSTCCVLSSRDCATRPERLSFSVTDAS
;
A
#
# COMPACT_ATOMS: atom_id res chain seq x y z
N MET A 1 -5.42 -30.98 5.71
CA MET A 1 -5.60 -29.80 4.82
C MET A 1 -6.77 -30.11 3.91
N VAL A 2 -7.83 -29.31 3.98
CA VAL A 2 -9.05 -29.49 3.18
C VAL A 2 -9.26 -28.20 2.41
N ASP A 3 -9.42 -28.29 1.08
CA ASP A 3 -9.61 -27.13 0.19
C ASP A 3 -8.58 -26.00 0.36
N GLY A 4 -7.33 -26.36 0.67
CA GLY A 4 -6.26 -25.39 0.91
C GLY A 4 -6.24 -24.76 2.31
N VAL A 5 -7.18 -25.12 3.19
CA VAL A 5 -7.26 -24.64 4.57
C VAL A 5 -6.64 -25.65 5.52
N VAL A 6 -5.82 -25.13 6.45
CA VAL A 6 -5.26 -25.90 7.56
C VAL A 6 -6.01 -25.50 8.82
N LEU A 7 -6.71 -26.46 9.41
CA LEU A 7 -7.42 -26.31 10.68
C LEU A 7 -6.50 -26.79 11.80
N VAL A 8 -6.42 -25.99 12.87
CA VAL A 8 -5.65 -26.30 14.07
C VAL A 8 -6.63 -26.72 15.16
N TYR A 9 -6.33 -27.83 15.82
CA TYR A 9 -7.07 -28.40 16.93
C TYR A 9 -6.17 -28.37 18.18
N GLU A 10 -6.75 -28.24 19.37
CA GLU A 10 -5.98 -28.16 20.63
C GLU A 10 -5.37 -29.52 20.99
N ASP A 11 -6.14 -30.59 20.85
CA ASP A 11 -5.77 -31.97 21.16
C ASP A 11 -6.19 -32.92 20.03
N GLU A 12 -5.65 -34.14 20.03
CA GLU A 12 -5.98 -35.18 19.03
C GLU A 12 -7.46 -35.63 19.10
N GLU A 13 -8.10 -35.44 20.25
CA GLU A 13 -9.50 -35.80 20.53
C GLU A 13 -10.47 -34.62 20.31
N ALA A 14 -9.94 -33.41 20.11
CA ALA A 14 -10.75 -32.22 19.94
C ALA A 14 -11.47 -32.22 18.59
N VAL A 15 -12.81 -32.16 18.62
CA VAL A 15 -13.67 -32.22 17.43
C VAL A 15 -13.86 -30.83 16.79
N GLU A 16 -13.77 -29.77 17.59
CA GLU A 16 -13.92 -28.40 17.10
C GLU A 16 -12.56 -27.72 16.90
N PRO A 17 -12.35 -27.04 15.76
CA PRO A 17 -11.11 -26.31 15.51
C PRO A 17 -11.04 -25.04 16.37
N VAL A 18 -9.82 -24.65 16.74
CA VAL A 18 -9.52 -23.47 17.58
C VAL A 18 -10.05 -22.17 16.97
N SER A 19 -10.07 -22.08 15.64
CA SER A 19 -10.60 -20.93 14.92
C SER A 19 -11.54 -21.36 13.80
N ARG A 20 -12.64 -20.60 13.69
CA ARG A 20 -13.56 -20.74 12.56
C ARG A 20 -12.99 -20.01 11.36
N VAL A 21 -12.62 -20.76 10.33
CA VAL A 21 -12.29 -20.22 9.01
C VAL A 21 -13.54 -20.28 8.13
N GLY A 22 -13.95 -19.15 7.57
CA GLY A 22 -15.08 -19.08 6.66
C GLY A 22 -14.81 -19.85 5.36
N ALA A 23 -15.87 -20.32 4.71
CA ALA A 23 -15.72 -21.03 3.44
C ALA A 23 -15.33 -20.05 2.32
N MET A 24 -14.66 -20.55 1.28
CA MET A 24 -14.26 -19.71 0.13
C MET A 24 -15.44 -18.98 -0.51
N GLY A 25 -16.61 -19.63 -0.56
CA GLY A 25 -17.83 -19.03 -1.09
C GLY A 25 -18.37 -17.88 -0.23
N GLU A 26 -18.15 -17.89 1.08
CA GLU A 26 -18.51 -16.78 1.98
C GLU A 26 -17.58 -15.60 1.76
N TYR A 27 -16.27 -15.86 1.68
CA TYR A 27 -15.27 -14.83 1.38
C TYR A 27 -15.60 -14.04 0.11
N TYR A 28 -15.93 -14.73 -0.99
CA TYR A 28 -16.26 -14.04 -2.24
C TYR A 28 -17.55 -13.22 -2.13
N LYS A 29 -18.58 -13.71 -1.44
CA LYS A 29 -19.83 -12.95 -1.23
C LYS A 29 -19.55 -11.65 -0.48
N ASP A 30 -18.81 -11.73 0.62
CA ASP A 30 -18.44 -10.56 1.43
C ASP A 30 -17.55 -9.59 0.63
N LEU A 31 -16.61 -10.12 -0.16
CA LEU A 31 -15.77 -9.32 -1.04
C LEU A 31 -16.59 -8.55 -2.08
N PHE A 32 -17.60 -9.18 -2.68
CA PHE A 32 -18.48 -8.51 -3.64
C PHE A 32 -19.34 -7.45 -2.98
N GLU A 33 -19.82 -7.70 -1.75
CA GLU A 33 -20.55 -6.71 -0.98
C GLU A 33 -19.68 -5.49 -0.64
N ILE A 34 -18.45 -5.70 -0.16
CA ILE A 34 -17.49 -4.63 0.11
C ILE A 34 -17.20 -3.84 -1.16
N LYS A 35 -16.97 -4.51 -2.30
CA LYS A 35 -16.76 -3.83 -3.59
C LYS A 35 -17.96 -2.97 -3.99
N ARG A 36 -19.19 -3.45 -3.76
CA ARG A 36 -20.40 -2.67 -4.02
C ARG A 36 -20.44 -1.42 -3.13
N ILE A 37 -20.13 -1.54 -1.85
CA ILE A 37 -20.10 -0.42 -0.90
C ILE A 37 -19.02 0.60 -1.28
N ILE A 38 -17.83 0.17 -1.71
CA ILE A 38 -16.77 1.09 -2.16
C ILE A 38 -17.22 1.89 -3.38
N ASN A 39 -17.90 1.24 -4.33
CA ASN A 39 -18.26 1.88 -5.60
C ASN A 39 -19.48 2.81 -5.51
N TYR A 40 -20.47 2.47 -4.67
CA TYR A 40 -21.73 3.18 -4.56
C TYR A 40 -21.98 3.84 -3.20
N GLY A 41 -21.10 3.63 -2.24
CA GLY A 41 -21.24 4.15 -0.89
C GLY A 41 -20.76 5.60 -0.73
N PRO A 42 -20.94 6.15 0.49
CA PRO A 42 -20.58 7.53 0.81
C PRO A 42 -19.06 7.80 0.82
N ILE A 43 -18.24 6.77 0.61
CA ILE A 43 -16.76 6.89 0.56
C ILE A 43 -16.33 7.84 -0.56
N LYS A 44 -17.02 7.82 -1.71
CA LYS A 44 -16.74 8.77 -2.81
C LYS A 44 -17.04 10.22 -2.43
N LEU A 45 -18.02 10.45 -1.57
CA LEU A 45 -18.31 11.79 -1.05
C LEU A 45 -17.19 12.27 -0.12
N LEU A 46 -16.61 11.38 0.69
CA LEU A 46 -15.48 11.71 1.54
C LEU A 46 -14.24 12.06 0.72
N GLU A 47 -13.98 11.33 -0.37
CA GLU A 47 -12.91 11.64 -1.32
C GLU A 47 -13.10 13.01 -1.97
N ALA A 48 -14.31 13.32 -2.45
CA ALA A 48 -14.62 14.63 -3.00
C ALA A 48 -14.47 15.76 -1.97
N ARG A 49 -14.90 15.51 -0.72
CA ARG A 49 -14.77 16.47 0.39
C ARG A 49 -13.30 16.73 0.75
N PHE A 50 -12.48 15.68 0.80
CA PHE A 50 -11.05 15.81 1.04
C PHE A 50 -10.36 16.57 -0.08
N THR A 51 -10.69 16.25 -1.35
CA THR A 51 -10.16 16.96 -2.51
C THR A 51 -10.46 18.45 -2.46
N LEU A 52 -11.69 18.81 -2.10
CA LEU A 52 -12.10 20.21 -1.95
C LEU A 52 -11.38 20.89 -0.78
N HIS A 53 -11.25 20.21 0.36
CA HIS A 53 -10.50 20.72 1.51
C HIS A 53 -9.05 21.02 1.14
N THR A 54 -8.35 20.09 0.47
CA THR A 54 -6.95 20.28 0.06
C THR A 54 -6.81 21.45 -0.92
N ARG A 55 -7.72 21.60 -1.88
CA ARG A 55 -7.68 22.71 -2.85
C ARG A 55 -7.85 24.07 -2.16
N LEU A 56 -8.90 24.22 -1.35
CA LEU A 56 -9.22 25.49 -0.68
C LEU A 56 -8.30 25.79 0.52
N GLY A 57 -7.74 24.76 1.15
CA GLY A 57 -6.90 24.86 2.35
C GLY A 57 -5.40 24.95 2.08
N SER A 58 -4.95 24.74 0.84
CA SER A 58 -3.53 24.63 0.48
C SER A 58 -2.67 25.80 0.96
N GLU A 59 -3.14 27.04 0.79
CA GLU A 59 -2.39 28.24 1.24
C GLU A 59 -2.30 28.33 2.77
N ARG A 60 -3.40 28.00 3.47
CA ARG A 60 -3.44 27.98 4.94
C ARG A 60 -2.49 26.92 5.49
N GLU A 61 -2.47 25.74 4.89
CA GLU A 61 -1.56 24.65 5.26
C GLU A 61 -0.09 25.03 5.00
N LEU A 62 0.19 25.66 3.86
CA LEU A 62 1.53 26.16 3.53
C LEU A 62 2.01 27.21 4.53
N MET A 63 1.16 28.17 4.91
CA MET A 63 1.50 29.20 5.89
C MET A 63 1.72 28.61 7.29
N ALA A 64 0.99 27.56 7.66
CA ALA A 64 1.16 26.87 8.94
C ALA A 64 2.50 26.11 9.04
N GLN A 65 3.09 25.70 7.91
CA GLN A 65 4.39 25.01 7.88
C GLN A 65 5.59 25.97 8.00
N LYS A 66 5.45 27.22 7.53
CA LYS A 66 6.52 28.24 7.55
C LYS A 66 7.15 28.53 8.93
N PRO A 67 6.39 28.65 10.05
CA PRO A 67 7.00 28.93 11.35
C PRO A 67 7.80 27.76 11.93
N VAL A 68 7.60 26.54 11.42
CA VAL A 68 8.26 25.33 11.94
C VAL A 68 9.41 24.90 11.02
N LEU A 69 10.41 25.78 10.87
CA LEU A 69 11.56 25.56 9.98
C LEU A 69 12.33 24.26 10.27
N HIS A 70 12.33 23.79 11.53
CA HIS A 70 13.01 22.55 11.90
C HIS A 70 12.27 21.28 11.47
N ARG A 71 10.98 21.35 11.09
CA ARG A 71 10.20 20.20 10.58
C ARG A 71 10.09 20.20 9.05
N GLY A 72 11.19 20.52 8.37
CA GLY A 72 11.31 20.33 6.93
C GLY A 72 11.35 18.85 6.53
N PHE A 73 11.18 18.57 5.24
CA PHE A 73 11.11 17.21 4.67
C PHE A 73 12.23 16.27 5.16
N TYR A 74 13.47 16.76 5.21
CA TYR A 74 14.63 15.97 5.64
C TYR A 74 14.68 15.64 7.13
N ASN A 75 13.92 16.38 7.95
CA ASN A 75 13.90 16.21 9.40
C ASN A 75 12.70 15.36 9.88
N VAL A 76 11.78 15.01 8.97
CA VAL A 76 10.67 14.11 9.26
C VAL A 76 11.12 12.67 9.03
N ARG A 77 10.95 11.82 10.04
CA ARG A 77 11.28 10.39 9.95
C ARG A 77 10.15 9.67 9.22
N MET A 78 10.40 9.31 7.97
CA MET A 78 9.52 8.46 7.19
C MET A 78 10.06 7.03 7.25
N VAL A 79 9.23 6.09 7.70
CA VAL A 79 9.55 4.66 7.70
C VAL A 79 8.91 4.05 6.48
N ASP A 80 9.71 3.36 5.66
CA ASP A 80 9.18 2.57 4.56
C ASP A 80 8.55 1.28 5.12
N THR A 81 7.24 1.15 4.92
CA THR A 81 6.41 0.06 5.45
C THR A 81 6.38 -1.16 4.53
N HIS A 82 6.95 -1.06 3.33
CA HIS A 82 6.90 -2.15 2.35
C HIS A 82 8.21 -2.22 1.56
N ILE A 83 9.16 -2.97 2.13
CA ILE A 83 10.48 -3.24 1.53
C ILE A 83 10.65 -4.73 1.32
N TYR A 84 11.05 -5.11 0.12
CA TYR A 84 11.54 -6.45 -0.14
C TYR A 84 13.00 -6.59 0.30
N HIS A 85 13.31 -7.62 1.10
CA HIS A 85 14.65 -7.84 1.65
C HIS A 85 15.74 -7.90 0.56
N SER A 86 15.42 -8.49 -0.59
CA SER A 86 16.33 -8.62 -1.74
C SER A 86 16.53 -7.34 -2.55
N ALA A 87 15.64 -6.35 -2.43
CA ALA A 87 15.65 -5.13 -3.24
C ALA A 87 16.15 -3.90 -2.49
N ARG A 88 16.55 -4.05 -1.22
CA ARG A 88 16.97 -2.91 -0.37
C ARG A 88 18.40 -2.43 -0.68
N SER A 89 19.21 -3.27 -1.29
CA SER A 89 20.58 -2.95 -1.65
C SER A 89 20.63 -2.41 -3.08
N THR A 90 21.20 -1.21 -3.24
CA THR A 90 21.45 -0.61 -4.55
C THR A 90 22.34 -1.56 -5.36
N CYS A 91 22.04 -1.74 -6.65
CA CYS A 91 22.79 -2.62 -7.55
C CYS A 91 24.32 -2.38 -7.49
N CYS A 92 24.74 -1.12 -7.32
CA CYS A 92 26.15 -0.75 -7.17
C CYS A 92 26.82 -1.33 -5.91
N VAL A 93 26.08 -1.66 -4.86
CA VAL A 93 26.60 -2.25 -3.61
C VAL A 93 26.65 -3.78 -3.70
N LEU A 94 25.82 -4.40 -4.55
CA LEU A 94 25.77 -5.85 -4.74
C LEU A 94 26.72 -6.35 -5.84
N SER A 95 27.06 -5.49 -6.80
CA SER A 95 28.00 -5.82 -7.87
C SER A 95 29.39 -5.31 -7.53
N SER A 96 30.25 -6.18 -6.98
CA SER A 96 31.71 -5.97 -6.96
C SER A 96 32.36 -6.10 -8.35
N ARG A 97 31.58 -5.93 -9.43
CA ARG A 97 32.05 -5.86 -10.82
C ARG A 97 31.46 -4.63 -11.50
N ASP A 98 32.34 -3.65 -11.71
CA ASP A 98 32.28 -2.59 -12.72
C ASP A 98 30.89 -2.07 -13.14
N CYS A 99 30.27 -1.25 -12.28
CA CYS A 99 29.20 -0.34 -12.71
C CYS A 99 29.80 0.96 -13.27
N ALA A 100 30.67 0.81 -14.27
CA ALA A 100 31.22 1.91 -15.05
C ALA A 100 31.02 1.61 -16.52
N THR A 101 29.78 1.75 -17.01
CA THR A 101 29.41 2.14 -18.40
C THR A 101 27.93 1.84 -18.66
N ARG A 102 27.09 2.88 -18.68
CA ARG A 102 26.13 3.19 -19.77
C ARG A 102 25.20 4.33 -19.33
N PRO A 103 25.38 5.55 -19.86
CA PRO A 103 24.36 6.58 -19.81
C PRO A 103 23.45 6.41 -21.03
N GLU A 104 22.59 5.37 -21.05
CA GLU A 104 21.42 5.43 -21.93
C GLU A 104 20.29 6.08 -21.14
N ARG A 105 20.17 7.37 -21.43
CA ARG A 105 19.08 8.27 -21.14
C ARG A 105 17.75 7.52 -21.37
N LEU A 106 17.09 7.08 -20.28
CA LEU A 106 15.69 6.67 -20.32
C LEU A 106 14.86 7.93 -20.62
N SER A 107 14.73 8.27 -21.90
CA SER A 107 13.70 9.17 -22.37
C SER A 107 12.37 8.47 -22.17
N PHE A 108 11.58 8.96 -21.22
CA PHE A 108 10.20 8.57 -21.04
C PHE A 108 9.40 9.09 -22.24
N SER A 109 9.30 8.30 -23.30
CA SER A 109 8.37 8.59 -24.39
C SER A 109 6.97 8.19 -23.92
N VAL A 110 6.15 9.19 -23.65
CA VAL A 110 4.69 9.04 -23.56
C VAL A 110 4.21 8.64 -24.94
N THR A 111 3.91 7.36 -25.14
CA THR A 111 3.05 6.95 -26.24
C THR A 111 1.62 6.95 -25.73
N ASP A 112 0.86 7.95 -26.18
CA ASP A 112 -0.60 7.95 -26.18
C ASP A 112 -1.10 6.61 -26.73
N ALA A 113 -1.93 5.91 -25.95
CA ALA A 113 -2.72 4.79 -26.45
C ALA A 113 -4.08 5.35 -26.86
N SER A 114 -4.25 5.53 -28.17
CA SER A 114 -5.55 5.50 -28.85
C SER A 114 -6.19 4.13 -28.72
#